data_AF-A0A2N5MHV7-F1
#
_entry.id   AF-A0A2N5MHV7-F1
#
_cell.length_a   1.000
_cell.length_b   1.000
_cell.length_c   1.000
_cell.angle_alpha   90.00
_cell.angle_beta   90.00
_cell.angle_gamma   90.00
#
_symmetry.space_group_name_H-M   'P 1'
#
loop_
_entity.id
_entity.type
_entity.pdbx_description
1 polymer ?
#
loop_
_entity_poly.entity_id
_entity_poly.type
_entity_poly.pdbx_seq_one_letter_code
_entity_poly.pdbx_strand_id
1 'polypeptide(L)'
;MVKFTLEQKINGVKQYLSGVEGHRIIAERIGVHSSVFLNWIKQYELHGNEAFLKRYTNYSVQYKLDVLNYMNDNGTSINETAAIFNIPSPSRVREWLKAFDSGGIDALLFHHVSLLY
;
A
#
# COMPACT_ATOMS: atom_id res chain seq x y z
N MET A 1 -9.15 11.49 7.20
CA MET A 1 -8.61 10.11 7.25
C MET A 1 -8.42 9.72 8.71
N VAL A 2 -9.01 8.61 9.14
CA VAL A 2 -8.76 8.03 10.47
C VAL A 2 -7.31 7.52 10.50
N LYS A 3 -6.55 7.89 11.53
CA LYS A 3 -5.19 7.38 11.75
C LYS A 3 -5.30 6.17 12.68
N PHE A 4 -4.82 5.02 12.21
CA PHE A 4 -4.75 3.81 13.01
C PHE A 4 -3.35 3.65 13.61
N THR A 5 -3.28 3.24 14.87
CA THR A 5 -2.01 2.94 15.54
C THR A 5 -1.42 1.62 15.01
N LEU A 6 -0.11 1.46 15.18
CA LEU A 6 0.59 0.20 14.88
C LEU A 6 -0.09 -0.98 15.57
N GLU A 7 -0.42 -0.80 16.85
CA GLU A 7 -1.07 -1.81 17.67
C GLU A 7 -2.46 -2.17 17.18
N GLN A 8 -3.29 -1.20 16.80
CA GLN A 8 -4.62 -1.45 16.22
C GLN A 8 -4.53 -2.31 14.96
N LYS A 9 -3.55 -2.03 14.08
CA LYS A 9 -3.34 -2.82 12.86
C LYS A 9 -2.90 -4.25 13.17
N ILE A 10 -1.88 -4.41 14.01
CA ILE A 10 -1.33 -5.73 14.39
C ILE A 10 -2.40 -6.56 15.09
N ASN A 11 -3.14 -5.98 16.05
CA ASN A 11 -4.16 -6.70 16.80
C ASN A 11 -5.30 -7.14 15.86
N GLY A 12 -5.77 -6.26 14.98
CA GLY A 12 -6.78 -6.63 13.99
C GLY A 12 -6.34 -7.80 13.10
N VAL A 13 -5.12 -7.75 12.55
CA VAL A 13 -4.61 -8.85 11.71
C VAL A 13 -4.44 -10.15 12.52
N LYS A 14 -3.91 -10.09 13.75
CA LYS A 14 -3.78 -11.28 14.60
C LYS A 14 -5.13 -11.91 14.96
N GLN A 15 -6.16 -11.09 15.19
CA GLN A 15 -7.54 -11.59 15.38
C GLN A 15 -8.07 -12.28 14.12
N TYR A 16 -7.74 -11.78 12.94
CA TYR A 16 -8.11 -12.47 11.69
C TYR A 16 -7.38 -13.82 11.57
N LEU A 17 -6.08 -13.85 11.87
CA LEU A 17 -5.25 -15.06 11.78
C LEU A 17 -5.60 -16.12 12.82
N SER A 18 -6.26 -15.77 13.93
CA SER A 18 -6.77 -16.77 14.88
C SER A 18 -7.95 -17.58 14.33
N GLY A 19 -8.55 -17.15 13.21
CA GLY A 19 -9.63 -17.85 12.51
C GLY A 19 -11.01 -17.71 13.18
N VAL A 20 -11.11 -16.93 14.26
CA VAL A 20 -12.37 -16.80 15.02
C VAL A 20 -13.36 -15.89 14.29
N GLU A 21 -12.88 -14.84 13.63
CA GLU A 21 -13.73 -13.84 12.98
C GLU A 21 -13.30 -13.55 11.55
N GLY A 22 -14.27 -13.35 10.67
CA GLY A 22 -14.02 -12.95 9.29
C GLY A 22 -13.51 -11.51 9.19
N HIS A 23 -12.69 -11.24 8.17
CA HIS A 23 -12.07 -9.93 7.95
C HIS A 23 -13.07 -8.76 7.89
N ARG A 24 -14.29 -8.97 7.39
CA ARG A 24 -15.33 -7.91 7.31
C ARG A 24 -15.80 -7.46 8.69
N ILE A 25 -15.99 -8.40 9.61
CA ILE A 25 -16.45 -8.14 10.98
C ILE A 25 -15.38 -7.34 11.74
N ILE A 26 -14.12 -7.79 11.63
CA ILE A 26 -12.98 -7.12 12.26
C ILE A 26 -12.82 -5.71 11.69
N ALA A 27 -12.92 -5.56 10.36
CA ALA A 27 -12.81 -4.27 9.69
C ALA A 27 -13.88 -3.27 10.17
N GLU A 28 -15.13 -3.71 10.25
CA GLU A 28 -16.25 -2.90 10.75
C GLU A 28 -16.03 -2.46 12.21
N ARG A 29 -15.63 -3.38 13.08
CA ARG A 29 -15.35 -3.10 14.50
C ARG A 29 -14.25 -2.07 14.70
N ILE A 30 -13.19 -2.16 13.89
CA ILE A 30 -12.05 -1.23 13.95
C ILE A 30 -12.40 0.10 13.24
N GLY A 31 -13.48 0.15 12.45
CA GLY A 31 -13.87 1.32 11.67
C GLY A 31 -13.01 1.53 10.42
N VAL A 32 -12.49 0.44 9.84
CA VAL A 32 -11.69 0.44 8.62
C VAL A 32 -12.48 -0.21 7.48
N HIS A 33 -12.31 0.30 6.26
CA HIS A 33 -12.94 -0.32 5.10
C HIS A 33 -12.36 -1.72 4.85
N SER A 34 -13.20 -2.70 4.49
CA SER A 34 -12.81 -4.10 4.33
C SER A 34 -11.64 -4.29 3.35
N SER A 35 -11.60 -3.54 2.25
CA SER A 35 -10.49 -3.60 1.29
C SER A 35 -9.16 -3.10 1.86
N VAL A 36 -9.19 -2.10 2.76
CA VAL A 36 -8.00 -1.59 3.44
C VAL A 36 -7.50 -2.62 4.44
N PHE A 37 -8.42 -3.26 5.16
CA PHE A 37 -8.08 -4.31 6.10
C PHE A 37 -7.51 -5.57 5.41
N LEU A 38 -8.06 -5.96 4.26
CA LEU A 38 -7.49 -7.01 3.41
C LEU A 38 -6.06 -6.69 2.97
N ASN A 39 -5.78 -5.42 2.65
CA ASN A 39 -4.41 -5.00 2.32
C ASN A 39 -3.47 -5.12 3.53
N TRP A 40 -3.93 -4.81 4.74
CA TRP A 40 -3.13 -4.99 5.96
C TRP A 40 -2.80 -6.45 6.22
N ILE A 41 -3.76 -7.36 6.01
CA ILE A 41 -3.54 -8.81 6.13
C ILE A 41 -2.43 -9.24 5.16
N LYS A 42 -2.56 -8.89 3.87
CA LYS A 42 -1.54 -9.26 2.85
C LYS A 42 -0.15 -8.70 3.17
N GLN A 43 -0.08 -7.45 3.63
CA GLN A 43 1.21 -6.84 4.02
C GLN A 43 1.82 -7.55 5.23
N TYR A 44 1.01 -7.93 6.21
CA TYR A 44 1.49 -8.66 7.39
C TYR A 44 1.92 -10.09 7.04
N GLU A 45 1.22 -10.77 6.13
CA GLU A 45 1.64 -12.10 5.66
C GLU A 45 3.01 -12.07 4.98
N LEU A 46 3.36 -10.97 4.30
CA LEU A 46 4.64 -10.82 3.60
C LEU A 46 5.77 -10.27 4.49
N HIS A 47 5.47 -9.30 5.36
CA HIS A 47 6.48 -8.52 6.10
C HIS A 47 6.35 -8.61 7.62
N GLY A 48 5.36 -9.36 8.13
CA GLY A 48 5.05 -9.43 9.55
C GLY A 48 4.76 -8.07 10.17
N ASN A 49 5.30 -7.82 11.37
CA ASN A 49 5.11 -6.54 12.07
C ASN A 49 5.75 -5.35 11.32
N GLU A 50 6.76 -5.59 10.47
CA GLU A 50 7.46 -4.54 9.73
C GLU A 50 6.56 -3.86 8.69
N ALA A 51 5.47 -4.52 8.28
CA ALA A 51 4.41 -3.98 7.42
C ALA A 51 3.85 -2.63 7.91
N PHE A 52 3.88 -2.41 9.23
CA PHE A 52 3.17 -1.30 9.86
C PHE A 52 4.11 -0.29 10.52
N LEU A 53 5.42 -0.53 10.51
CA LEU A 53 6.40 0.43 11.00
C LEU A 53 6.35 1.69 10.13
N LYS A 54 6.13 2.85 10.77
CA LYS A 54 6.12 4.13 10.07
C LYS A 54 7.50 4.40 9.48
N ARG A 55 7.57 4.43 8.15
CA ARG A 55 8.70 4.97 7.41
C ARG A 55 8.30 6.31 6.81
N TYR A 56 9.10 7.35 7.03
CA TYR A 56 9.02 8.56 6.21
C TYR A 56 9.54 8.18 4.82
N THR A 57 8.64 7.80 3.92
CA THR A 57 9.01 7.36 2.57
C THR A 57 8.89 8.51 1.60
N ASN A 58 10.03 9.12 1.27
CA ASN A 58 10.18 9.83 0.01
C ASN A 58 10.61 8.78 -1.03
N TYR A 59 9.70 8.40 -1.92
CA TYR A 59 10.00 7.39 -2.95
C TYR A 59 10.80 8.04 -4.07
N SER A 60 12.05 7.59 -4.25
CA SER A 60 12.86 8.01 -5.39
C SER A 60 12.19 7.60 -6.71
N VAL A 61 12.48 8.32 -7.79
CA VAL A 61 11.96 7.93 -9.12
C VAL A 61 12.43 6.55 -9.51
N GLN A 62 13.68 6.20 -9.20
CA GLN A 62 14.19 4.84 -9.43
C GLN A 62 13.33 3.80 -8.72
N TYR A 63 13.02 4.01 -7.43
CA TYR A 63 12.17 3.09 -6.69
C TYR A 63 10.77 2.96 -7.32
N LYS A 64 10.16 4.07 -7.75
CA LYS A 64 8.86 4.03 -8.43
C LYS A 64 8.94 3.23 -9.74
N LEU A 65 10.02 3.39 -10.51
CA LEU A 65 10.24 2.62 -11.73
C LEU A 65 10.44 1.13 -11.43
N ASP A 66 11.24 0.79 -10.43
CA ASP A 66 11.46 -0.61 -10.04
C ASP A 66 10.14 -1.30 -9.65
N VAL A 67 9.26 -0.58 -8.95
CA VAL A 67 7.91 -1.06 -8.59
C VAL A 67 7.04 -1.30 -9.82
N LEU A 68 7.03 -0.37 -10.77
CA LEU A 68 6.23 -0.48 -12.00
C LEU A 68 6.77 -1.56 -12.94
N ASN A 69 8.09 -1.66 -13.09
CA ASN A 69 8.74 -2.70 -13.89
C ASN A 69 8.45 -4.08 -13.29
N TYR A 70 8.59 -4.24 -11.98
CA TYR A 70 8.23 -5.50 -11.31
C TYR A 70 6.79 -5.89 -11.61
N MET A 71 5.85 -4.93 -11.54
CA MET A 71 4.44 -5.18 -11.82
C MET A 71 4.21 -5.67 -13.25
N ASN A 72 4.89 -5.05 -14.22
CA ASN A 72 4.81 -5.44 -15.63
C ASN A 72 5.43 -6.82 -15.88
N ASP A 73 6.63 -7.06 -15.33
CA ASP A 73 7.42 -8.26 -15.58
C ASP A 73 6.84 -9.51 -14.91
N ASN A 74 6.16 -9.33 -13.77
CA ASN A 74 5.57 -10.43 -12.99
C ASN A 74 4.04 -10.52 -13.16
N GLY A 75 3.42 -9.60 -13.89
CA GLY A 75 1.96 -9.57 -14.10
C GLY A 75 1.14 -9.39 -12.82
N THR A 76 1.71 -8.80 -11.77
CA THR A 76 1.02 -8.62 -10.48
C THR A 76 0.01 -7.48 -10.54
N SER A 77 -1.06 -7.58 -9.76
CA SER A 77 -2.01 -6.47 -9.64
C SER A 77 -1.43 -5.32 -8.79
N ILE A 78 -1.98 -4.11 -8.94
CA ILE A 78 -1.62 -2.93 -8.13
C ILE A 78 -1.62 -3.23 -6.62
N ASN A 79 -2.60 -3.99 -6.14
CA ASN A 79 -2.72 -4.35 -4.73
C ASN A 79 -1.63 -5.34 -4.29
N GLU A 80 -1.31 -6.32 -5.14
CA GLU A 80 -0.24 -7.28 -4.87
C GLU A 80 1.11 -6.60 -4.90
N THR A 81 1.40 -5.78 -5.92
CA THR A 81 2.63 -4.98 -6.00
C THR A 81 2.78 -4.09 -4.77
N ALA A 82 1.71 -3.40 -4.35
CA ALA A 82 1.75 -2.57 -3.15
C ALA A 82 2.02 -3.38 -1.87
N ALA A 83 1.50 -4.60 -1.77
CA ALA A 83 1.80 -5.49 -0.65
C ALA A 83 3.26 -5.97 -0.69
N ILE A 84 3.75 -6.41 -1.86
CA ILE A 84 5.13 -6.91 -2.07
C ILE A 84 6.16 -5.84 -1.70
N PHE A 85 5.98 -4.61 -2.18
CA PHE A 85 6.90 -3.50 -1.90
C PHE A 85 6.62 -2.79 -0.57
N ASN A 86 5.68 -3.30 0.23
CA ASN A 86 5.26 -2.72 1.51
C ASN A 86 4.85 -1.23 1.38
N ILE A 87 4.16 -0.89 0.29
CA ILE A 87 3.64 0.44 0.03
C ILE A 87 2.29 0.57 0.76
N PRO A 88 2.13 1.53 1.71
CA PRO A 88 0.95 1.57 2.58
C PRO A 88 -0.40 1.72 1.87
N SER A 89 -0.39 2.24 0.64
CA SER A 89 -1.61 2.50 -0.13
C SER A 89 -1.42 2.08 -1.59
N PRO A 90 -2.21 1.11 -2.09
CA PRO A 90 -2.21 0.74 -3.51
C PRO A 90 -2.53 1.91 -4.45
N SER A 91 -3.24 2.94 -3.98
CA SER A 91 -3.49 4.15 -4.76
C SER A 91 -2.21 4.89 -5.15
N ARG A 92 -1.12 4.78 -4.36
CA ARG A 92 0.19 5.36 -4.72
C ARG A 92 0.75 4.70 -5.98
N VAL A 93 0.71 3.38 -6.05
CA VAL A 93 1.17 2.61 -7.21
C VAL A 93 0.32 2.96 -8.43
N ARG A 94 -1.01 3.12 -8.26
CA ARG A 94 -1.90 3.58 -9.33
C ARG A 94 -1.56 4.99 -9.83
N GLU A 95 -1.26 5.92 -8.93
CA GLU A 95 -0.84 7.28 -9.29
C GLU A 95 0.47 7.26 -10.10
N TRP A 96 1.44 6.43 -9.70
CA TRP A 96 2.70 6.27 -10.45
C TRP A 96 2.50 5.67 -11.83
N LEU A 97 1.68 4.62 -11.93
CA LEU A 97 1.34 4.01 -13.21
C LEU A 97 0.69 5.04 -14.14
N LYS A 98 -0.30 5.78 -13.65
CA LYS A 98 -0.96 6.82 -14.44
C LYS A 98 0.01 7.92 -14.89
N ALA A 99 0.92 8.35 -14.02
CA ALA A 99 1.93 9.32 -14.37
C ALA A 99 2.83 8.78 -15.48
N PHE A 100 3.33 7.56 -15.32
CA PHE A 100 4.18 6.89 -16.30
C PHE A 100 3.48 6.69 -17.66
N ASP A 101 2.22 6.26 -17.66
CA ASP A 101 1.44 6.10 -18.89
C ASP A 101 1.18 7.44 -19.61
N SER A 102 1.11 8.55 -18.86
CA SER A 102 0.81 9.87 -19.41
C SER A 102 2.02 10.61 -20.00
N GLY A 103 3.22 10.34 -19.51
CA GLY A 103 4.41 11.11 -19.88
C GLY A 103 5.74 10.45 -19.48
N GLY A 104 5.74 9.13 -19.33
CA GLY A 104 6.93 8.33 -19.04
C GLY A 104 7.62 8.71 -17.73
N ILE A 105 8.96 8.59 -17.74
CA ILE A 105 9.81 8.88 -16.59
C ILE A 105 9.71 10.36 -16.16
N ASP A 106 9.56 11.28 -17.12
CA ASP A 106 9.46 12.72 -16.85
C ASP A 106 8.23 13.04 -16.01
N ALA A 107 7.06 12.49 -16.37
CA ALA A 107 5.85 12.65 -15.57
C ALA A 107 5.98 12.05 -14.15
N LEU A 108 6.79 10.99 -13.99
CA LEU A 108 7.06 10.37 -12.69
C LEU A 108 7.99 11.24 -11.80
N LEU A 109 8.89 12.01 -12.42
CA LEU A 109 9.77 13.01 -11.79
C LEU A 109 8.99 14.25 -11.33
N PHE A 110 8.15 14.81 -12.20
CA PHE A 110 7.47 16.09 -11.94
C PHE A 110 6.25 16.01 -11.02
N HIS A 111 5.82 14.81 -10.61
CA HIS A 111 4.68 14.59 -9.71
C HIS A 111 4.87 15.18 -8.28
N HIS A 112 5.96 15.92 -8.02
CA HIS A 112 6.20 16.68 -6.78
C HIS A 112 6.07 18.21 -6.92
N VAL A 113 5.78 18.76 -8.10
CA VAL A 113 5.62 20.22 -8.26
C VAL A 113 4.20 20.55 -8.73
N SER A 114 3.27 20.61 -7.77
CA SER A 114 2.07 21.43 -7.91
C SER A 114 2.11 22.50 -6.84
N LEU A 115 2.87 23.57 -7.11
CA LEU A 115 2.63 24.91 -6.57
C LEU A 115 2.88 25.88 -7.74
N LEU A 116 1.81 26.24 -8.44
CA LEU A 116 1.15 27.57 -8.39
C LEU A 116 1.99 28.65 -9.10
N TYR A 117 1.52 29.03 -10.30
CA TYR A 117 1.61 30.40 -10.82
C TYR A 117 0.39 31.18 -10.33
#